data_AF-K1Z8J4-F1
#
_entry.id   AF-K1Z8J4-F1
#
_cell.length_a   1.000
_cell.length_b   1.000
_cell.length_c   1.000
_cell.angle_alpha   90.00
_cell.angle_beta   90.00
_cell.angle_gamma   90.00
#
_symmetry.space_group_name_H-M   'P 1'
#
loop_
_entity.id
_entity.type
_entity.pdbx_description
1 polymer ?
#
loop_
_entity_poly.entity_id
_entity_poly.type
_entity_poly.pdbx_seq_one_letter_code
_entity_poly.pdbx_strand_id
1 'polypeptide(L)'
;MKKQSLIMCPGCCWEGEIPNLGEDGQCPKCGYENGAEPFRLLTLSEILTEEATTEYQNVRLGLFLRKVLDFQAAENNRMRDALQRIANWQKAYPLEVFPEPDLKRAHEVLKAAGMGLDGISASNMRHVLGGIKEIVENGLGTAGK
;
A
#
# COMPACT_ATOMS: atom_id res chain seq x y z
N MET A 1 4.17 -23.83 -3.64
CA MET A 1 4.83 -22.59 -4.12
C MET A 1 6.29 -22.63 -3.67
N LYS A 2 7.26 -22.58 -4.59
CA LYS A 2 8.67 -22.42 -4.21
C LYS A 2 8.83 -21.01 -3.64
N LYS A 3 9.26 -20.87 -2.38
CA LYS A 3 9.60 -19.57 -1.80
C LYS A 3 10.82 -19.03 -2.55
N GLN A 4 10.62 -18.14 -3.51
CA GLN A 4 11.71 -17.39 -4.13
C GLN A 4 12.36 -16.55 -3.03
N SER A 5 13.66 -16.76 -2.81
CA SER A 5 14.41 -16.09 -1.75
C SER A 5 14.83 -14.72 -2.27
N LEU A 6 14.11 -13.68 -1.83
CA LEU A 6 14.44 -12.29 -2.11
C LEU A 6 15.82 -11.97 -1.53
N ILE A 7 16.70 -11.42 -2.36
CA ILE A 7 18.04 -10.94 -1.99
C ILE A 7 18.03 -9.42 -1.94
N MET A 8 18.73 -8.86 -0.96
CA MET A 8 19.07 -7.44 -0.91
C MET A 8 20.59 -7.26 -0.87
N CYS A 9 21.14 -6.48 -1.82
CA CYS A 9 22.56 -6.13 -1.85
C CYS A 9 22.89 -5.10 -0.74
N PRO A 10 23.90 -5.35 0.10
CA PRO A 10 24.27 -4.41 1.16
C PRO A 10 24.96 -3.14 0.65
N GLY A 11 25.67 -3.22 -0.49
CA GLY A 11 26.40 -2.09 -1.05
C GLY A 11 25.49 -1.00 -1.62
N CYS A 12 24.43 -1.37 -2.34
CA CYS A 12 23.57 -0.42 -3.05
C CYS A 12 22.06 -0.62 -2.85
N CYS A 13 21.67 -1.53 -1.95
CA CYS A 13 20.27 -1.89 -1.68
C CYS A 13 19.50 -2.36 -2.91
N TRP A 14 20.18 -2.94 -3.92
CA TRP A 14 19.50 -3.61 -5.02
C TRP A 14 18.73 -4.83 -4.50
N GLU A 15 17.50 -5.00 -4.96
CA GLU A 15 16.63 -6.13 -4.63
C GLU A 15 16.45 -7.03 -5.85
N GLY A 16 16.51 -8.34 -5.66
CA GLY A 16 16.32 -9.29 -6.75
C GLY A 16 16.32 -10.75 -6.29
N GLU A 17 16.36 -11.66 -7.25
CA GLU A 17 16.40 -13.11 -6.99
C GLU A 17 17.80 -13.67 -7.31
N ILE A 18 18.13 -14.85 -6.76
CA ILE A 18 19.42 -15.53 -7.00
C ILE A 18 19.73 -15.65 -8.50
N PRO A 19 18.78 -16.01 -9.39
CA PRO A 19 19.04 -16.09 -10.83
C PRO A 19 19.42 -14.75 -11.49
N ASN A 20 19.19 -13.62 -10.81
CA ASN A 20 19.37 -12.28 -11.36
C ASN A 20 20.67 -11.61 -10.85
N LEU A 21 21.58 -12.37 -10.23
CA LEU A 21 22.90 -11.87 -9.86
C LEU A 21 23.80 -11.76 -11.10
N GLY A 22 24.82 -10.89 -11.02
CA GLY A 22 25.85 -10.78 -12.05
C GLY A 22 26.73 -12.03 -12.11
N GLU A 23 27.72 -12.01 -13.00
CA GLU A 23 28.76 -13.05 -13.05
C GLU A 23 29.37 -13.25 -11.65
N ASP A 24 29.56 -14.50 -11.25
CA ASP A 24 30.07 -14.90 -9.93
C ASP A 24 29.22 -14.47 -8.71
N GLY A 25 27.93 -14.19 -8.91
CA GLY A 25 27.01 -13.89 -7.80
C GLY A 25 27.08 -12.44 -7.30
N GLN A 26 27.70 -11.54 -8.07
CA GLN A 26 27.83 -10.13 -7.73
C GLN A 26 26.49 -9.38 -7.80
N CYS A 27 26.40 -8.26 -7.08
CA CYS A 27 25.27 -7.36 -7.28
C CYS A 27 25.33 -6.72 -8.69
N PRO A 28 24.30 -6.88 -9.53
CA PRO A 28 24.32 -6.37 -10.91
C PRO A 28 24.31 -4.83 -10.98
N LYS A 29 23.96 -4.15 -9.89
CA LYS A 29 23.83 -2.68 -9.86
C LYS A 29 25.13 -1.97 -9.47
N CYS A 30 25.91 -2.52 -8.55
CA CYS A 30 27.08 -1.83 -8.00
C CYS A 30 28.37 -2.64 -8.07
N GLY A 31 28.35 -3.83 -8.67
CA GLY A 31 29.51 -4.71 -8.74
C GLY A 31 30.02 -5.12 -7.34
N TYR A 32 29.16 -5.04 -6.32
CA TYR A 32 29.54 -5.48 -4.97
C TYR A 32 29.83 -6.97 -5.02
N GLU A 33 31.13 -7.27 -5.00
CA GLU A 33 31.71 -8.59 -4.85
C GLU A 33 31.55 -9.01 -3.38
N ASN A 34 31.02 -10.20 -3.16
CA ASN A 34 31.13 -10.85 -1.85
C ASN A 34 32.61 -11.13 -1.59
N GLY A 35 33.31 -10.18 -0.96
CA GLY A 35 34.75 -10.28 -0.74
C GLY A 35 35.12 -11.39 0.25
N ALA A 36 35.73 -12.47 -0.25
CA ALA A 36 36.34 -13.61 0.45
C ALA A 36 35.42 -14.51 1.31
N GLU A 37 35.76 -15.79 1.44
CA GLU A 37 34.91 -16.74 2.15
C GLU A 37 34.80 -16.47 3.66
N PRO A 38 33.66 -16.82 4.31
CA PRO A 38 32.43 -17.35 3.73
C PRO A 38 31.33 -16.29 3.71
N PHE A 39 31.56 -15.13 3.09
CA PHE A 39 30.51 -14.11 2.99
C PHE A 39 29.54 -14.47 1.86
N ARG A 40 28.44 -15.13 2.20
CA ARG A 40 27.29 -15.33 1.30
C ARG A 40 26.20 -14.29 1.56
N LEU A 41 25.36 -14.05 0.55
CA LEU A 41 24.09 -13.35 0.74
C LEU A 41 23.26 -14.16 1.73
N LEU A 42 22.92 -13.54 2.86
CA LEU A 42 22.12 -14.18 3.90
C LEU A 42 20.65 -14.00 3.56
N THR A 43 19.89 -15.07 3.70
CA THR A 43 18.43 -14.99 3.73
C THR A 43 17.99 -14.19 4.97
N LEU A 44 16.76 -13.68 4.95
CA LEU A 44 16.18 -13.00 6.12
C LEU A 44 16.25 -13.86 7.39
N SER A 45 16.06 -15.17 7.26
CA SER A 45 16.17 -16.08 8.40
C SER A 45 17.56 -16.10 9.01
N GLU A 46 18.60 -15.99 8.20
CA GLU A 46 20.00 -16.06 8.65
C GLU A 46 20.51 -14.72 9.19
N ILE A 47 19.93 -13.61 8.73
CA ILE A 47 20.17 -12.27 9.29
C ILE A 47 19.58 -12.16 10.70
N LEU A 48 18.47 -12.86 10.97
CA LEU A 48 17.72 -12.76 12.22
C LEU A 48 18.17 -13.76 13.31
N THR A 49 19.12 -14.66 13.04
CA THR A 49 19.65 -15.63 14.01
C THR A 49 20.92 -15.15 14.71
N GLU A 50 21.11 -15.53 15.98
CA GLU A 50 22.14 -15.00 16.90
C GLU A 50 23.62 -15.28 16.55
N GLU A 51 23.92 -16.13 15.56
CA GLU A 51 25.30 -16.56 15.24
C GLU A 51 26.14 -15.50 14.48
N ALA A 52 25.62 -14.29 14.35
CA ALA A 52 26.09 -13.25 13.44
C ALA A 52 26.59 -12.00 14.20
N THR A 53 27.70 -12.11 14.93
CA THR A 53 28.23 -11.04 15.81
C THR A 53 29.35 -10.18 15.22
N THR A 54 29.39 -9.95 13.90
CA THR A 54 30.38 -9.01 13.32
C THR A 54 29.79 -7.61 13.12
N GLU A 55 30.62 -6.57 13.28
CA GLU A 55 30.26 -5.16 13.06
C GLU A 55 29.57 -4.91 11.69
N TYR A 56 29.93 -5.71 10.68
CA TYR A 56 29.35 -5.66 9.35
C TYR A 56 27.89 -6.18 9.28
N GLN A 57 27.51 -7.10 10.17
CA GLN A 57 26.13 -7.59 10.28
C GLN A 57 25.21 -6.53 10.93
N ASN A 58 25.73 -5.69 11.82
CA ASN A 58 24.98 -4.56 12.38
C ASN A 58 24.63 -3.51 11.31
N VAL A 59 25.55 -3.21 10.39
CA VAL A 59 25.29 -2.30 9.26
C VAL A 59 24.24 -2.89 8.31
N ARG A 60 24.32 -4.20 8.01
CA ARG A 60 23.35 -4.91 7.17
C ARG A 60 21.96 -4.95 7.81
N LEU A 61 21.89 -5.24 9.11
CA LEU A 61 20.64 -5.20 9.88
C LEU A 61 20.06 -3.78 9.92
N GLY A 62 20.89 -2.75 10.10
CA GLY A 62 20.45 -1.36 10.08
C GLY A 62 19.83 -0.95 8.74
N LEU A 63 20.46 -1.32 7.61
CA LEU A 63 19.91 -1.06 6.28
C LEU A 63 18.61 -1.84 6.04
N PHE A 64 18.55 -3.11 6.47
CA PHE A 64 17.35 -3.91 6.38
C PHE A 64 16.19 -3.32 7.20
N LEU A 65 16.43 -3.00 8.47
CA LEU A 65 15.42 -2.39 9.34
C LEU A 65 14.94 -1.05 8.75
N ARG A 66 15.83 -0.25 8.17
CA ARG A 66 15.45 0.98 7.48
C ARG A 66 14.49 0.71 6.31
N LYS A 67 14.77 -0.30 5.50
CA LYS A 67 13.88 -0.69 4.39
C LYS A 67 12.52 -1.19 4.87
N VAL A 68 12.49 -1.99 5.93
CA VAL A 68 11.23 -2.43 6.55
C VAL A 68 10.43 -1.23 7.06
N LEU A 69 11.08 -0.27 7.72
CA LEU A 69 10.44 0.95 8.20
C LEU A 69 9.93 1.81 7.04
N ASP A 70 10.71 1.98 5.97
CA ASP A 70 10.31 2.72 4.78
C ASP A 70 9.07 2.08 4.11
N PHE A 71 9.06 0.75 3.96
CA PHE A 71 7.92 0.01 3.44
C PHE A 71 6.67 0.20 4.32
N GLN A 72 6.84 0.05 5.64
CA GLN A 72 5.74 0.19 6.59
C GLN A 72 5.21 1.63 6.67
N ALA A 73 6.08 2.62 6.51
CA ALA A 73 5.71 4.02 6.40
C ALA A 73 4.93 4.30 5.11
N ALA A 74 5.34 3.71 3.98
CA ALA A 74 4.64 3.85 2.70
C ALA A 74 3.22 3.27 2.75
N GLU A 75 3.04 2.07 3.32
CA GLU A 75 1.72 1.46 3.50
C GLU A 75 0.83 2.28 4.46
N ASN A 76 1.39 2.75 5.58
CA ASN A 76 0.67 3.62 6.51
C ASN A 76 0.24 4.94 5.85
N ASN A 77 1.10 5.56 5.05
CA ASN A 77 0.77 6.80 4.34
C ASN A 77 -0.37 6.57 3.35
N ARG A 78 -0.34 5.46 2.60
CA ARG A 78 -1.42 5.12 1.66
C ARG A 78 -2.78 4.97 2.36
N MET A 79 -2.81 4.30 3.52
CA MET A 79 -4.04 4.17 4.32
C MET A 79 -4.50 5.51 4.87
N ARG A 80 -3.58 6.34 5.37
CA ARG A 80 -3.89 7.69 5.87
C ARG A 80 -4.45 8.59 4.76
N ASP A 81 -3.90 8.52 3.56
CA ASP A 81 -4.39 9.28 2.41
C ASP A 81 -5.82 8.84 2.04
N ALA A 82 -6.09 7.53 2.04
CA ALA A 82 -7.44 7.01 1.81
C ALA A 82 -8.43 7.51 2.88
N LEU A 83 -8.07 7.44 4.16
CA LEU A 83 -8.90 7.95 5.26
C LEU A 83 -9.13 9.46 5.14
N GLN A 84 -8.11 10.23 4.79
CA GLN A 84 -8.22 11.68 4.62
C GLN A 84 -9.15 12.03 3.45
N ARG A 85 -9.09 11.28 2.34
CA ARG A 85 -10.01 11.46 1.21
C ARG A 85 -11.46 11.21 1.62
N ILE A 86 -11.74 10.16 2.38
CA ILE A 86 -13.08 9.88 2.92
C ILE A 86 -13.53 10.99 3.86
N ALA A 87 -12.65 11.46 4.75
CA ALA A 87 -12.95 12.56 5.67
C ALA A 87 -13.25 13.87 4.92
N ASN A 88 -12.57 14.12 3.79
CA ASN A 88 -12.86 15.27 2.93
C ASN A 88 -14.23 15.14 2.25
N TRP A 89 -14.58 13.96 1.75
CA TRP A 89 -15.89 13.68 1.16
C TRP A 89 -17.04 13.88 2.15
N GLN A 90 -16.86 13.47 3.41
CA GLN A 90 -17.86 13.68 4.46
C GLN A 90 -18.17 15.18 4.67
N LYS A 91 -17.21 16.05 4.43
CA LYS A 91 -17.34 17.51 4.62
C LYS A 91 -17.84 18.24 3.36
N ALA A 92 -18.03 17.54 2.24
CA ALA A 92 -18.36 18.16 0.96
C ALA A 92 -19.78 18.76 0.91
N TYR A 93 -20.70 18.27 1.74
CA TYR A 93 -22.11 18.67 1.74
C TYR A 93 -22.59 19.09 3.13
N PRO A 94 -22.15 20.26 3.65
CA PRO A 94 -22.58 20.76 4.95
C PRO A 94 -24.04 21.22 4.92
N LEU A 95 -24.79 20.99 6.01
CA LEU A 95 -26.22 21.32 6.12
C LEU A 95 -26.48 22.83 6.06
N GLU A 96 -25.51 23.64 6.44
CA GLU A 96 -25.60 25.10 6.38
C GLU A 96 -25.64 25.62 4.94
N VAL A 97 -25.08 24.87 3.98
CA VAL A 97 -25.09 25.19 2.55
C VAL A 97 -26.15 24.38 1.80
N PHE A 98 -26.34 23.13 2.20
CA PHE A 98 -27.30 22.19 1.62
C PHE A 98 -28.32 21.78 2.69
N PRO A 99 -29.29 22.65 3.01
CA PRO A 99 -30.30 22.34 4.01
C PRO A 99 -31.16 21.15 3.56
N GLU A 100 -31.68 20.42 4.54
CA GLU A 100 -32.57 19.28 4.29
C GLU A 100 -33.82 19.75 3.51
N PRO A 101 -34.14 19.15 2.35
CA PRO A 101 -35.33 19.50 1.60
C PRO A 101 -36.60 18.92 2.23
N ASP A 102 -37.77 19.43 1.82
CA ASP A 102 -39.05 18.79 2.13
C ASP A 102 -39.23 17.50 1.30
N LEU A 103 -38.79 16.37 1.88
CA LEU A 103 -38.83 15.07 1.22
C LEU A 103 -40.25 14.56 0.94
N LYS A 104 -41.26 15.00 1.70
CA LYS A 104 -42.66 14.61 1.44
C LYS A 104 -43.16 15.25 0.16
N ARG A 105 -42.96 16.57 0.03
CA ARG A 105 -43.30 17.29 -1.18
C ARG A 105 -42.51 16.79 -2.38
N ALA A 106 -41.21 16.49 -2.21
CA ALA A 106 -40.38 15.92 -3.27
C ALA A 106 -40.94 14.56 -3.76
N HIS A 107 -41.34 13.69 -2.83
CA HIS A 107 -41.97 12.41 -3.16
C HIS A 107 -43.25 12.58 -3.97
N GLU A 108 -44.15 13.48 -3.58
CA GLU A 108 -45.41 13.75 -4.29
C GLU A 108 -45.18 14.22 -5.73
N VAL A 109 -44.27 15.20 -5.91
CA VAL A 109 -43.92 15.75 -7.23
C VAL A 109 -43.30 14.68 -8.13
N LEU A 110 -42.35 13.91 -7.62
CA LEU A 110 -41.69 12.85 -8.38
C LEU A 110 -42.69 11.75 -8.77
N LYS A 111 -43.56 11.36 -7.85
CA LYS A 111 -44.58 10.33 -8.09
C LYS A 111 -45.57 10.76 -9.17
N ALA A 112 -46.00 12.03 -9.16
CA ALA A 112 -46.88 12.58 -10.21
C ALA A 112 -46.22 12.53 -11.60
N ALA A 113 -44.88 12.59 -11.67
CA ALA A 113 -44.11 12.46 -12.89
C ALA A 113 -43.70 11.00 -13.23
N GLY A 114 -44.23 10.00 -12.52
CA GLY A 114 -43.89 8.58 -12.73
C GLY A 114 -42.48 8.17 -12.26
N MET A 115 -41.86 8.98 -11.40
CA MET A 115 -40.54 8.71 -10.80
C MET A 115 -40.67 8.39 -9.31
N GLY A 116 -39.66 7.72 -8.73
CA GLY A 116 -39.62 7.37 -7.32
C GLY A 116 -38.43 8.00 -6.61
N LEU A 117 -38.67 8.67 -5.48
CA LEU A 117 -37.62 9.22 -4.63
C LEU A 117 -36.62 8.13 -4.20
N ASP A 118 -37.11 6.92 -3.88
CA ASP A 118 -36.28 5.78 -3.49
C ASP A 118 -35.31 5.34 -4.59
N GLY A 119 -35.77 5.36 -5.84
CA GLY A 119 -34.95 4.99 -7.00
C GLY A 119 -33.81 5.99 -7.24
N ILE A 120 -34.12 7.28 -7.11
CA ILE A 120 -33.13 8.37 -7.20
C ILE A 120 -32.13 8.26 -6.06
N SER A 121 -32.61 8.12 -4.81
CA SER A 121 -31.77 7.97 -3.63
C SER A 121 -30.84 6.75 -3.74
N ALA A 122 -31.37 5.60 -4.15
CA ALA A 122 -30.56 4.40 -4.35
C ALA A 122 -29.51 4.57 -5.45
N SER A 123 -29.84 5.28 -6.54
CA SER A 123 -28.89 5.60 -7.61
C SER A 123 -27.73 6.47 -7.08
N ASN A 124 -28.05 7.53 -6.35
CA ASN A 124 -27.05 8.44 -5.78
C ASN A 124 -26.16 7.71 -4.76
N MET A 125 -26.75 6.90 -3.87
CA MET A 125 -25.99 6.15 -2.88
C MET A 125 -25.08 5.09 -3.48
N ARG A 126 -25.49 4.41 -4.57
CA ARG A 126 -24.59 3.49 -5.30
C ARG A 126 -23.36 4.21 -5.85
N HIS A 127 -23.54 5.43 -6.36
CA HIS A 127 -22.41 6.20 -6.88
C HIS A 127 -21.44 6.61 -5.76
N VAL A 128 -21.97 7.08 -4.62
CA VAL A 128 -21.15 7.41 -3.43
C VAL A 128 -20.40 6.18 -2.94
N LEU A 129 -21.08 5.04 -2.79
CA LEU A 129 -20.46 3.79 -2.36
C LEU A 129 -19.41 3.28 -3.36
N GLY A 130 -19.61 3.50 -4.65
CA GLY A 130 -18.61 3.20 -5.69
C GLY A 130 -17.32 3.99 -5.50
N GLY A 131 -17.43 5.30 -5.25
CA GLY A 131 -16.26 6.14 -4.97
C GLY A 131 -15.55 5.77 -3.67
N ILE A 132 -16.31 5.49 -2.60
CA ILE A 132 -15.72 5.01 -1.33
C ILE A 132 -14.99 3.70 -1.53
N LYS A 133 -15.59 2.74 -2.25
CA LYS A 133 -14.97 1.46 -2.58
C LYS A 133 -13.62 1.66 -3.28
N GLU A 134 -13.58 2.52 -4.29
CA GLU A 134 -12.34 2.83 -5.02
C GLU A 134 -11.26 3.42 -4.10
N ILE A 135 -11.63 4.34 -3.20
CA ILE A 135 -10.69 4.92 -2.22
C ILE A 135 -10.15 3.83 -1.28
N VAL A 136 -11.01 2.94 -0.79
CA VAL A 136 -10.64 1.85 0.12
C VAL A 136 -9.74 0.83 -0.58
N GLU A 137 -10.08 0.41 -1.80
CA GLU A 137 -9.28 -0.55 -2.57
C GLU A 137 -7.88 -0.01 -2.88
N ASN A 138 -7.78 1.29 -3.19
CA ASN A 138 -6.49 1.96 -3.34
C ASN A 138 -5.72 1.98 -2.02
N GLY A 139 -6.38 2.36 -0.92
CA GLY A 139 -5.78 2.39 0.43
C GLY A 139 -5.23 1.04 0.89
N LEU A 140 -5.96 -0.05 0.60
CA LEU A 140 -5.59 -1.42 0.95
C LEU A 140 -4.64 -2.09 -0.06
N GLY A 141 -4.33 -1.44 -1.18
CA GLY A 141 -3.53 -2.05 -2.25
C GLY A 141 -4.19 -3.26 -2.93
N THR A 142 -5.53 -3.25 -3.00
CA THR A 142 -6.34 -4.29 -3.67
C THR A 142 -6.98 -3.80 -4.98
N ALA A 143 -6.77 -2.54 -5.37
CA ALA A 143 -7.26 -2.00 -6.63
C ALA A 143 -6.79 -2.85 -7.83
N GLY A 144 -7.74 -3.35 -8.63
CA GLY A 144 -7.47 -4.13 -9.85
C GLY A 144 -7.15 -5.62 -9.64
N LYS A 145 -7.31 -6.16 -8.43
CA LYS A 145 -7.40 -7.61 -8.18
C LYS A 145 -8.85 -8.08 -8.33
#